data_AF-A0A497QP66-F1
#
_entry.id   AF-A0A497QP66-F1
#
_cell.length_a   1.000
_cell.length_b   1.000
_cell.length_c   1.000
_cell.angle_alpha   90.00
_cell.angle_beta   90.00
_cell.angle_gamma   90.00
#
_symmetry.space_group_name_H-M   'P 1'
#
loop_
_entity.id
_entity.type
_entity.pdbx_description
1 polymer ?
#
loop_
_entity_poly.entity_id
_entity_poly.type
_entity_poly.pdbx_seq_one_letter_code
_entity_poly.pdbx_strand_id
1 'polypeptide(L)'
;QVRSLALLNRITTLQQQLKFYEKSTDYYKQGVNAFKAYIECVRSFNNPRDLVNAYIRMAKYCENMEDIPLSRELYFEALDLMKVFQIGTKGHIRNLQHKIQSLHHFG
;
A
#
# COMPACT_ATOMS: atom_id res chain seq x y z
N GLN A 1 -0.55 14.09 -23.92
CA GLN A 1 -0.64 15.17 -22.90
C GLN A 1 -1.93 15.12 -22.08
N VAL A 2 -3.13 14.92 -22.66
CA VAL A 2 -4.39 14.83 -21.89
C VAL A 2 -4.46 13.59 -20.98
N ARG A 3 -4.01 12.42 -21.46
CA ARG A 3 -4.02 11.15 -20.70
C ARG A 3 -3.16 11.19 -19.43
N SER A 4 -2.02 11.87 -19.46
CA SER A 4 -1.15 12.02 -18.28
C SER A 4 -1.73 12.97 -17.24
N LEU A 5 -2.38 14.07 -17.66
CA LEU A 5 -3.04 14.99 -16.74
C LEU A 5 -4.24 14.34 -16.03
N ALA A 6 -5.04 13.55 -16.76
CA ALA A 6 -6.16 12.81 -16.16
C ALA A 6 -5.69 11.81 -15.09
N LEU A 7 -4.58 11.11 -15.32
CA LEU A 7 -3.98 10.20 -14.34
C LEU A 7 -3.45 10.94 -13.10
N LEU A 8 -2.81 12.11 -13.29
CA LEU A 8 -2.32 12.95 -12.21
C LEU A 8 -3.47 13.53 -11.35
N ASN A 9 -4.57 13.93 -11.98
CA ASN A 9 -5.75 14.38 -11.25
C ASN A 9 -6.37 13.21 -10.47
N ARG A 10 -6.49 12.03 -11.11
CA ARG A 10 -7.04 10.83 -10.47
C ARG A 10 -6.22 10.40 -9.25
N ILE A 11 -4.90 10.35 -9.34
CA ILE A 11 -4.07 9.96 -8.19
C ILE A 11 -4.18 10.98 -7.06
N THR A 12 -4.28 12.28 -7.37
CA THR A 12 -4.48 13.35 -6.38
C THR A 12 -5.82 13.17 -5.64
N THR A 13 -6.91 12.93 -6.36
CA THR A 13 -8.23 12.66 -5.77
C THR A 13 -8.21 11.42 -4.89
N LEU A 14 -7.59 10.32 -5.35
CA LEU A 14 -7.47 9.10 -4.57
C LEU A 14 -6.65 9.34 -3.30
N GLN A 15 -5.55 10.07 -3.36
CA GLN A 15 -4.76 10.41 -2.16
C GLN A 15 -5.55 11.20 -1.13
N GLN A 16 -6.44 12.12 -1.57
CA GLN A 16 -7.33 12.86 -0.67
C GLN A 16 -8.37 11.94 -0.03
N GLN A 17 -8.99 11.05 -0.80
CA GLN A 17 -9.93 10.04 -0.28
C GLN A 17 -9.26 9.13 0.76
N LEU A 18 -8.04 8.67 0.50
CA LEU A 18 -7.30 7.85 1.45
C LEU A 18 -7.05 8.57 2.77
N LYS A 19 -6.72 9.87 2.75
CA LYS A 19 -6.54 10.67 3.98
C LYS A 19 -7.82 10.75 4.83
N PHE A 20 -8.99 10.69 4.19
CA PHE A 20 -10.26 10.63 4.90
C PHE A 20 -10.45 9.25 5.56
N TYR A 21 -10.28 8.17 4.78
CA TYR A 21 -10.49 6.81 5.30
C TYR A 21 -9.48 6.39 6.36
N GLU A 22 -8.22 6.84 6.26
CA GLU A 22 -7.19 6.57 7.28
C GLU A 22 -7.51 7.18 8.65
N LYS A 23 -8.44 8.14 8.73
CA LYS A 23 -8.86 8.79 9.98
C LYS A 23 -10.16 8.21 10.57
N SER A 24 -10.80 7.26 9.90
CA SER A 24 -12.10 6.73 10.31
C SER A 24 -12.12 5.21 10.25
N THR A 25 -12.57 4.59 11.34
CA THR A 25 -12.78 3.15 11.46
C THR A 25 -14.07 2.67 10.82
N ASP A 26 -15.04 3.56 10.60
CA ASP A 26 -16.40 3.20 10.19
C ASP A 26 -16.52 2.84 8.71
N TYR A 27 -15.50 3.16 7.92
CA TYR A 27 -15.51 3.04 6.46
C TYR A 27 -14.47 2.04 5.95
N TYR A 28 -14.20 0.98 6.71
CA TYR A 28 -13.13 0.03 6.39
C TYR A 28 -13.20 -0.48 4.95
N LYS A 29 -14.36 -1.01 4.53
CA LYS A 29 -14.55 -1.58 3.19
C LYS A 29 -14.36 -0.54 2.08
N GLN A 30 -14.84 0.69 2.28
CA GLN A 30 -14.67 1.80 1.35
C GLN A 30 -13.21 2.23 1.27
N GLY A 31 -12.51 2.27 2.41
CA GLY A 31 -11.08 2.52 2.48
C GLY A 31 -10.27 1.49 1.72
N VAL A 32 -10.53 0.19 1.93
CA VAL A 32 -9.89 -0.90 1.18
C VAL A 32 -10.10 -0.74 -0.32
N ASN A 33 -11.33 -0.44 -0.75
CA ASN A 33 -11.64 -0.23 -2.17
C ASN A 33 -10.91 1.00 -2.75
N ALA A 34 -10.83 2.09 -2.00
CA ALA A 34 -10.09 3.29 -2.39
C ALA A 34 -8.59 3.01 -2.50
N PHE A 35 -8.03 2.21 -1.59
CA PHE A 35 -6.63 1.77 -1.64
C PHE A 35 -6.35 0.90 -2.86
N LYS A 36 -7.23 -0.06 -3.18
CA LYS A 36 -7.11 -0.87 -4.40
C LYS A 36 -7.11 0.01 -5.65
N ALA A 37 -8.04 0.96 -5.73
CA ALA A 37 -8.09 1.91 -6.85
C ALA A 37 -6.83 2.80 -6.93
N TYR A 38 -6.28 3.20 -5.78
CA TYR A 38 -5.02 3.94 -5.70
C TYR A 38 -3.83 3.11 -6.20
N ILE A 39 -3.70 1.85 -5.75
CA ILE A 39 -2.62 0.95 -6.18
C ILE A 39 -2.68 0.71 -7.70
N GLU A 40 -3.87 0.44 -8.26
CA GLU A 40 -4.03 0.30 -9.72
C GLU A 40 -3.62 1.58 -10.47
N CYS A 41 -3.99 2.75 -9.92
CA CYS A 41 -3.59 4.03 -10.50
C CYS A 41 -2.07 4.20 -10.46
N VAL A 42 -1.42 3.91 -9.32
CA VAL A 42 0.04 3.96 -9.16
C VAL A 42 0.73 3.00 -10.13
N ARG A 43 0.21 1.78 -10.29
CA ARG A 43 0.76 0.78 -11.22
C ARG A 43 0.81 1.31 -12.66
N SER A 44 -0.16 2.11 -13.08
CA SER A 44 -0.18 2.72 -14.42
C SER A 44 0.97 3.70 -14.71
N PHE A 45 1.64 4.21 -13.67
CA PHE A 45 2.83 5.07 -13.81
C PHE A 45 4.13 4.27 -13.99
N ASN A 46 4.09 2.94 -13.85
CA ASN A 46 5.27 2.06 -13.93
C ASN A 46 6.44 2.52 -13.04
N ASN A 47 6.15 3.02 -11.84
CA ASN A 47 7.16 3.37 -10.84
C ASN A 47 7.13 2.35 -9.69
N PRO A 48 8.06 1.38 -9.65
CA PRO A 48 8.05 0.33 -8.64
C PRO A 48 8.21 0.85 -7.20
N ARG A 49 8.91 1.97 -7.00
CA ARG A 49 9.06 2.58 -5.67
C ARG A 49 7.73 3.12 -5.14
N ASP A 50 6.96 3.78 -6.00
CA ASP A 50 5.64 4.28 -5.63
C ASP A 50 4.67 3.13 -5.36
N LEU A 51 4.78 2.04 -6.13
CA LEU A 51 3.98 0.84 -5.93
C LEU A 51 4.29 0.16 -4.59
N VAL A 52 5.57 0.00 -4.23
CA VAL A 52 6.01 -0.47 -2.90
C VAL A 52 5.40 0.39 -1.80
N ASN A 53 5.50 1.72 -1.93
CA ASN A 53 4.95 2.65 -0.95
C ASN A 53 3.42 2.53 -0.82
N ALA A 54 2.72 2.30 -1.94
CA ALA A 54 1.27 2.12 -1.95
C ALA A 54 0.84 0.84 -1.21
N TYR A 55 1.52 -0.29 -1.45
CA TYR A 55 1.28 -1.53 -0.73
C TYR A 55 1.56 -1.39 0.77
N ILE A 56 2.70 -0.79 1.16
CA ILE A 56 3.04 -0.55 2.57
C ILE A 56 1.98 0.32 3.26
N ARG A 57 1.47 1.35 2.57
CA ARG A 57 0.44 2.23 3.12
C ARG A 57 -0.87 1.49 3.34
N MET A 58 -1.31 0.69 2.37
CA MET A 58 -2.51 -0.15 2.52
C MET A 58 -2.34 -1.21 3.61
N ALA A 59 -1.15 -1.82 3.73
CA ALA A 59 -0.86 -2.81 4.76
C ALA A 59 -1.01 -2.21 6.16
N LYS A 60 -0.45 -1.02 6.39
CA LYS A 60 -0.59 -0.26 7.65
C LYS A 60 -2.05 0.09 7.94
N TYR A 61 -2.81 0.48 6.92
CA TYR A 61 -4.24 0.74 7.07
C TYR A 61 -5.00 -0.51 7.51
N CYS A 62 -4.75 -1.66 6.88
CA CYS A 62 -5.39 -2.92 7.25
C CYS A 62 -4.98 -3.38 8.66
N GLU A 63 -3.72 -3.17 9.04
CA GLU A 63 -3.24 -3.45 10.39
C GLU A 63 -3.98 -2.61 11.45
N ASN A 64 -4.12 -1.30 11.21
CA ASN A 64 -4.86 -0.40 12.11
C ASN A 64 -6.35 -0.76 12.23
N MET A 65 -6.88 -1.50 11.26
CA MET A 65 -8.27 -1.97 11.20
C MET A 65 -8.38 -3.44 11.63
N GLU A 66 -7.31 -4.00 12.19
CA GLU A 66 -7.22 -5.37 12.68
C GLU A 66 -7.43 -6.46 11.60
N ASP A 67 -7.37 -6.11 10.31
CA ASP A 67 -7.30 -7.07 9.20
C ASP A 67 -5.83 -7.50 9.00
N ILE A 68 -5.36 -8.31 9.94
CA ILE A 68 -4.01 -8.88 9.96
C ILE A 68 -3.73 -9.76 8.73
N PRO A 69 -4.64 -10.65 8.28
CA PRO A 69 -4.40 -11.45 7.08
C PRO A 69 -4.11 -10.60 5.85
N LEU A 70 -4.95 -9.60 5.55
CA LEU A 70 -4.75 -8.74 4.38
C LEU A 70 -3.51 -7.84 4.55
N SER A 71 -3.28 -7.29 5.75
CA SER A 71 -2.08 -6.51 6.04
C SER A 71 -0.80 -7.28 5.72
N ARG A 72 -0.74 -8.55 6.15
CA ARG A 72 0.39 -9.44 5.92
C ARG A 72 0.62 -9.70 4.43
N GLU A 73 -0.43 -10.02 3.68
CA GLU A 73 -0.34 -10.22 2.21
C GLU A 73 0.23 -8.97 1.52
N LEU A 74 -0.26 -7.78 1.88
CA LEU A 74 0.20 -6.52 1.30
C LEU A 74 1.67 -6.22 1.64
N TYR A 75 2.14 -6.55 2.84
CA TYR A 75 3.55 -6.45 3.18
C TYR A 75 4.42 -7.43 2.40
N PHE A 76 3.94 -8.65 2.14
CA PHE A 76 4.63 -9.61 1.27
C PHE A 76 4.77 -9.08 -0.16
N GLU A 77 3.70 -8.53 -0.74
CA GLU A 77 3.73 -7.89 -2.07
C GLU A 77 4.77 -6.75 -2.13
N ALA A 78 4.78 -5.88 -1.11
CA ALA A 78 5.79 -4.83 -1.01
C ALA A 78 7.22 -5.39 -0.92
N LEU A 79 7.42 -6.44 -0.10
CA LEU A 79 8.72 -7.07 0.08
C LEU A 79 9.23 -7.71 -1.21
N ASP A 80 8.35 -8.38 -1.96
CA ASP A 80 8.71 -9.03 -3.23
C ASP A 80 9.15 -7.98 -4.26
N LEU A 81 8.36 -6.92 -4.44
CA LEU A 81 8.72 -5.78 -5.28
C LEU A 81 10.05 -5.16 -4.86
N MET A 82 10.30 -5.00 -3.56
CA MET A 82 11.56 -4.46 -3.07
C MET A 82 12.76 -5.35 -3.45
N LYS A 83 12.60 -6.67 -3.42
CA LYS A 83 13.66 -7.61 -3.83
C LYS A 83 13.86 -7.60 -5.34
N VAL A 84 12.78 -7.71 -6.12
CA VAL A 84 12.80 -7.77 -7.59
C VAL A 84 13.42 -6.51 -8.18
N PHE A 85 13.00 -5.33 -7.70
CA PHE A 85 13.45 -4.04 -8.22
C PHE A 85 14.63 -3.44 -7.44
N GLN A 86 15.21 -4.17 -6.49
CA GLN A 86 16.31 -3.72 -5.63
C GLN A 86 16.03 -2.37 -4.94
N ILE A 87 14.81 -2.22 -4.42
CA ILE A 87 14.37 -1.00 -3.73
C ILE A 87 14.70 -1.09 -2.24
N GLY A 88 15.41 -0.09 -1.74
CA GLY A 88 15.76 0.03 -0.33
C GLY A 88 17.08 -0.66 0.01
N THR A 89 17.46 -0.58 1.29
CA THR A 89 18.70 -1.18 1.80
C THR A 89 18.41 -2.58 2.33
N LYS A 90 19.47 -3.36 2.58
CA LYS A 90 19.36 -4.64 3.31
C LYS A 90 18.63 -4.49 4.65
N GLY A 91 18.79 -3.34 5.33
CA GLY A 91 18.08 -3.01 6.55
C GLY A 91 16.57 -2.84 6.33
N HIS A 92 16.15 -2.15 5.28
CA HIS A 92 14.73 -2.01 4.94
C HIS A 92 14.07 -3.37 4.65
N ILE A 93 14.73 -4.22 3.87
CA ILE A 93 14.26 -5.60 3.58
C ILE A 93 14.11 -6.41 4.87
N ARG A 94 15.14 -6.40 5.72
CA ARG A 94 15.12 -7.14 7.00
C ARG A 94 14.01 -6.66 7.93
N ASN A 95 13.82 -5.34 8.04
CA ASN A 95 12.76 -4.78 8.89
C ASN A 95 11.38 -5.19 8.41
N LEU A 96 11.15 -5.19 7.08
CA LEU A 96 9.87 -5.62 6.53
C LEU A 96 9.64 -7.13 6.71
N GLN A 97 10.69 -7.95 6.59
CA GLN A 97 10.62 -9.39 6.92
C GLN A 97 10.24 -9.63 8.38
N HIS A 98 10.88 -8.91 9.32
CA HIS A 98 10.52 -9.02 10.74
C HIS A 98 9.10 -8.54 11.01
N LYS A 99 8.64 -7.48 10.35
CA LYS A 99 7.24 -7.02 10.45
C LYS A 99 6.27 -8.12 10.04
N ILE A 100 6.49 -8.75 8.88
CA ILE A 100 5.67 -9.87 8.40
C ILE A 100 5.67 -11.04 9.39
N GLN A 101 6.84 -11.40 9.93
CA GLN A 101 6.96 -12.46 10.94
C GLN A 101 6.18 -12.12 12.22
N SER A 102 6.24 -10.87 12.70
CA SER A 102 5.47 -10.46 13.88
C SER A 102 3.97 -10.61 13.67
N LEU A 103 3.45 -10.27 12.49
CA LEU A 103 2.04 -10.43 12.16
C LEU A 103 1.59 -11.90 12.11
N HIS A 104 2.51 -12.84 11.88
CA HIS A 104 2.20 -14.28 11.93
C HIS A 104 1.98 -14.79 13.37
N HIS A 105 2.59 -14.16 14.37
CA HIS A 105 2.51 -14.64 15.76
C HIS A 105 1.29 -14.10 16.54
N PHE A 106 0.58 -13.11 16.00
CA PHE A 106 -0.58 -12.48 16.63
C PHE A 106 -1.91 -12.71 15.88
N GLY A 107 -1.91 -13.54 14.83
CA GLY A 107 -3.09 -13.88 14.03
C GLY A 107 -3.61 -15.28 14.28
#